data_AF-A0A7K2MTQ8-F1
#
_entry.id   AF-A0A7K2MTQ8-F1
#
_cell.length_a   1.000
_cell.length_b   1.000
_cell.length_c   1.000
_cell.angle_alpha   90.00
_cell.angle_beta   90.00
_cell.angle_gamma   90.00
#
_symmetry.space_group_name_H-M   'P 1'
#
loop_
_entity.id
_entity.type
_entity.pdbx_description
1 polymer ?
#
loop_
_entity_poly.entity_id
_entity_poly.type
_entity_poly.pdbx_seq_one_letter_code
_entity_poly.pdbx_strand_id
1 'polypeptide(L)'
;GAWAWGNYPTTITARRRWGEICFRAMGGRYALTWLNMEPLSMRAQIFALPTSNLFTTPEQTVIVPTTPGHETGNAVASPYGGFIVPGSTFSDFDITVSQWYDARNYRVMQYRINGLAV
;
A
#
# COMPACT_ATOMS: atom_id res chain seq x y z
N GLY A 1 10.64 -2.32 -25.65
CA GLY A 1 9.78 -1.28 -26.26
C GLY A 1 9.64 -0.12 -25.30
N ALA A 2 9.33 1.08 -25.79
CA ALA A 2 9.02 2.24 -24.94
C ALA A 2 7.54 2.24 -24.55
N TRP A 3 7.21 2.80 -23.39
CA TRP A 3 5.82 3.02 -23.01
C TRP A 3 5.20 4.10 -23.89
N ALA A 4 4.07 3.77 -24.51
CA ALA A 4 3.28 4.68 -25.34
C ALA A 4 1.84 4.18 -25.43
N TRP A 5 0.91 5.10 -25.68
CA TRP A 5 -0.46 4.73 -26.03
C TRP A 5 -0.47 3.83 -27.27
N GLY A 6 -1.29 2.77 -27.25
CA GLY A 6 -1.38 1.79 -28.32
C GLY A 6 -0.37 0.63 -28.23
N ASN A 7 0.65 0.72 -27.37
CA ASN A 7 1.53 -0.42 -27.09
C ASN A 7 0.89 -1.36 -26.05
N TYR A 8 1.23 -2.65 -26.11
CA TYR A 8 0.85 -3.60 -25.05
C TYR A 8 1.43 -3.16 -23.69
N PRO A 9 0.65 -3.30 -22.60
CA PRO A 9 1.12 -2.95 -21.28
C PRO A 9 2.24 -3.89 -20.84
N THR A 10 3.24 -3.34 -20.15
CA THR A 10 4.26 -4.12 -19.44
C THR A 10 4.04 -3.96 -17.94
N THR A 11 4.33 -5.00 -17.16
CA THR A 11 4.27 -4.89 -15.70
C THR A 11 5.31 -3.91 -15.19
N ILE A 12 4.96 -3.14 -14.16
CA ILE A 12 5.88 -2.15 -13.55
C ILE A 12 6.59 -2.69 -12.31
N THR A 13 6.30 -3.93 -11.91
CA THR A 13 6.91 -4.61 -10.75
C THR A 13 7.20 -6.08 -11.05
N ALA A 14 7.92 -6.74 -10.14
CA ALA A 14 7.99 -8.21 -10.12
C ALA A 14 6.60 -8.85 -9.92
N ARG A 15 6.42 -10.08 -10.45
CA ARG A 15 5.19 -10.87 -10.33
C ARG A 15 4.81 -11.04 -8.86
N ARG A 16 3.55 -10.79 -8.53
CA ARG A 16 2.98 -10.95 -7.19
C ARG A 16 1.48 -11.19 -7.26
N ARG A 17 0.88 -11.51 -6.12
CA ARG A 17 -0.58 -11.54 -5.95
C ARG A 17 -1.03 -10.22 -5.33
N TRP A 18 -1.72 -9.43 -6.13
CA TRP A 18 -2.26 -8.14 -5.74
C TRP A 18 -3.60 -8.30 -5.03
N GLY A 19 -3.80 -7.53 -3.97
CA GLY A 19 -5.11 -7.10 -3.52
C GLY A 19 -5.34 -5.66 -3.96
N GLU A 20 -5.94 -4.88 -3.07
CA GLU A 20 -6.36 -3.51 -3.31
C GLU A 20 -5.15 -2.59 -3.46
N ILE A 21 -5.33 -1.56 -4.28
CA ILE A 21 -4.27 -0.64 -4.68
C ILE A 21 -4.79 0.79 -4.52
N CYS A 22 -3.95 1.68 -4.02
CA CYS A 22 -4.19 3.12 -4.01
C CYS A 22 -2.97 3.84 -4.59
N PHE A 23 -3.20 4.66 -5.62
CA PHE A 23 -2.17 5.48 -6.25
C PHE A 23 -2.54 6.95 -6.10
N ARG A 24 -1.62 7.76 -5.58
CA ARG A 24 -1.87 9.18 -5.28
C ARG A 24 -0.68 10.05 -5.66
N ALA A 25 -0.94 11.10 -6.43
CA ALA A 25 0.00 12.21 -6.61
C ALA A 25 -0.17 13.21 -5.46
N MET A 26 0.92 13.51 -4.75
CA MET A 26 0.91 14.47 -3.65
C MET A 26 2.32 14.94 -3.32
N GLY A 27 2.47 16.17 -2.80
CA GLY A 27 3.78 16.69 -2.38
C GLY A 27 4.86 16.68 -3.48
N GLY A 28 4.46 16.80 -4.76
CA GLY A 28 5.37 16.74 -5.90
C GLY A 28 5.94 15.34 -6.22
N ARG A 29 5.41 14.29 -5.59
CA ARG A 29 5.78 12.88 -5.81
C ARG A 29 4.53 12.02 -5.94
N TYR A 30 4.73 10.72 -5.99
CA TYR A 30 3.69 9.71 -6.08
C TYR A 30 3.84 8.69 -4.97
N ALA A 31 2.72 8.28 -4.42
CA ALA A 31 2.59 7.19 -3.47
C ALA A 31 1.77 6.07 -4.10
N LEU A 32 2.28 4.85 -4.01
CA LEU A 32 1.57 3.62 -4.32
C LEU A 32 1.48 2.80 -3.05
N THR A 33 0.28 2.53 -2.56
CA THR A 33 0.04 1.56 -1.48
C THR A 33 -0.76 0.39 -2.01
N TRP A 34 -0.53 -0.80 -1.47
CA TRP A 34 -1.28 -1.98 -1.86
C TRP A 34 -1.30 -3.07 -0.80
N LEU A 35 -2.30 -3.94 -0.89
CA LEU A 35 -2.30 -5.24 -0.23
C LEU A 35 -1.50 -6.23 -1.08
N ASN A 36 -0.39 -6.74 -0.55
CA ASN A 36 0.34 -7.86 -1.10
C ASN A 36 -0.23 -9.14 -0.50
N MET A 37 -0.74 -10.05 -1.32
CA MET A 37 -1.41 -11.27 -0.84
C MET A 37 -0.42 -12.42 -0.58
N GLU A 38 0.83 -12.30 -1.03
CA GLU A 38 1.83 -13.37 -0.88
C GLU A 38 3.28 -12.81 -0.89
N PRO A 39 3.97 -12.77 0.28
CA PRO A 39 3.42 -12.96 1.62
C PRO A 39 2.45 -11.83 2.00
N LEU A 40 1.42 -12.16 2.78
CA LEU A 40 0.39 -11.21 3.20
C LEU A 40 1.03 -10.02 3.92
N SER A 41 0.83 -8.81 3.41
CA SER A 41 1.32 -7.56 4.00
C SER A 41 0.71 -6.38 3.26
N MET A 42 0.62 -5.21 3.90
CA MET A 42 0.36 -3.97 3.19
C MET A 42 1.69 -3.26 2.93
N ARG A 43 1.87 -2.75 1.72
CA ARG A 43 3.13 -2.16 1.28
C ARG A 43 2.92 -0.77 0.70
N ALA A 44 3.99 0.01 0.71
CA ALA A 44 4.07 1.34 0.14
C ALA A 44 5.34 1.49 -0.71
N GLN A 45 5.25 2.28 -1.78
CA GLN A 45 6.35 2.80 -2.57
C GLN A 45 6.13 4.29 -2.77
N ILE A 46 7.17 5.08 -2.54
CA ILE A 46 7.18 6.52 -2.79
C ILE A 46 8.21 6.82 -3.89
N PHE A 47 7.84 7.61 -4.88
CA PHE A 47 8.67 7.83 -6.07
C PHE A 47 8.39 9.16 -6.76
N ALA A 48 9.41 9.68 -7.46
CA ALA A 48 9.40 11.06 -7.96
C ALA A 48 8.48 11.30 -9.16
N LEU A 49 8.39 10.35 -10.10
CA LEU A 49 7.68 10.50 -11.37
C LEU A 49 6.70 9.34 -11.56
N PRO A 50 5.55 9.53 -12.25
CA PRO A 50 4.60 8.44 -12.44
C PRO A 50 5.20 7.30 -13.29
N THR A 51 6.32 7.56 -13.97
CA THR A 51 7.09 6.59 -14.77
C THR A 51 8.39 6.16 -14.09
N SER A 52 8.59 6.44 -12.80
CA SER A 52 9.73 5.94 -12.04
C SER A 52 9.78 4.40 -12.07
N ASN A 53 11.00 3.86 -12.03
CA ASN A 53 11.20 2.41 -12.07
C ASN A 53 10.81 1.76 -10.74
N LEU A 54 9.62 1.16 -10.66
CA LEU A 54 9.14 0.51 -9.44
C LEU A 54 9.78 -0.87 -9.17
N PHE A 55 10.59 -1.41 -10.09
CA PHE A 55 11.42 -2.58 -9.80
C PHE A 55 12.58 -2.26 -8.85
N THR A 56 13.02 -1.00 -8.81
CA THR A 56 14.15 -0.53 -7.99
C THR A 56 13.72 0.43 -6.89
N THR A 57 12.47 0.91 -6.91
CA THR A 57 11.93 1.75 -5.84
C THR A 57 11.74 0.90 -4.58
N PRO A 58 12.23 1.31 -3.40
CA PRO A 58 12.10 0.50 -2.18
C PRO A 58 10.65 0.21 -1.82
N GLU A 59 10.32 -1.07 -1.65
CA GLU A 59 9.04 -1.48 -1.08
C GLU A 59 9.12 -1.45 0.44
N GLN A 60 8.15 -0.79 1.06
CA GLN A 60 8.11 -0.58 2.50
C GLN A 60 6.89 -1.28 3.06
N THR A 61 7.07 -2.21 3.98
CA THR A 61 5.94 -2.88 4.67
C THR A 61 5.36 -1.94 5.73
N VAL A 62 4.08 -1.61 5.61
CA VAL A 62 3.39 -0.67 6.52
C VAL A 62 2.44 -1.37 7.48
N ILE A 63 1.77 -2.45 7.07
CA ILE A 63 0.96 -3.33 7.93
C ILE A 63 1.44 -4.76 7.77
N VAL A 64 1.59 -5.47 8.88
CA VAL A 64 1.92 -6.89 8.92
C VAL A 64 0.69 -7.71 9.33
N PRO A 65 0.57 -8.96 8.85
CA PRO A 65 -0.55 -9.81 9.22
C PRO A 65 -0.36 -10.35 10.64
N THR A 66 -1.47 -10.60 11.33
CA THR A 66 -1.54 -11.40 12.57
C THR A 66 -2.81 -12.25 12.58
N THR A 67 -3.13 -12.88 13.71
CA THR A 67 -4.38 -13.61 13.92
C THR A 67 -5.35 -12.80 14.78
N PRO A 68 -6.67 -13.04 14.66
CA PRO A 68 -7.66 -12.34 15.48
C PRO A 68 -7.35 -12.44 16.97
N GLY A 69 -7.29 -11.30 17.66
CA GLY A 69 -6.98 -11.19 19.09
C GLY A 69 -5.51 -10.90 19.39
N HIS A 70 -4.66 -10.88 18.35
CA HIS A 70 -3.22 -10.57 18.45
C HIS A 70 -2.86 -9.26 17.72
N GLU A 71 -3.84 -8.39 17.47
CA GLU A 71 -3.61 -7.08 16.88
C GLU A 71 -2.87 -6.16 17.84
N THR A 72 -1.75 -5.61 17.39
CA THR A 72 -0.92 -4.68 18.17
C THR A 72 -0.07 -3.85 17.23
N GLY A 73 0.08 -2.56 17.51
CA GLY A 73 0.79 -1.65 16.62
C GLY A 73 0.26 -1.76 15.18
N ASN A 74 1.12 -2.12 14.23
CA ASN A 74 0.75 -2.32 12.82
C ASN A 74 0.45 -3.77 12.43
N ALA A 75 0.25 -4.66 13.40
CA ALA A 75 -0.17 -6.04 13.17
C ALA A 75 -1.70 -6.13 13.14
N VAL A 76 -2.26 -6.55 12.00
CA VAL A 76 -3.70 -6.59 11.75
C VAL A 76 -4.09 -7.97 11.21
N ALA A 77 -5.12 -8.60 11.76
CA ALA A 77 -5.59 -9.88 11.25
C ALA A 77 -6.39 -9.68 9.96
N SER A 78 -6.17 -10.55 8.96
CA SER A 78 -6.84 -10.50 7.66
C SER A 78 -6.98 -9.07 7.09
N PRO A 79 -5.87 -8.31 6.96
CA PRO A 79 -5.94 -6.91 6.57
C PRO A 79 -6.42 -6.76 5.13
N TYR A 80 -7.17 -5.69 4.89
CA TYR A 80 -7.72 -5.31 3.60
C TYR A 80 -7.55 -3.78 3.41
N GLY A 81 -7.48 -3.30 2.17
CA GLY A 81 -7.39 -1.88 1.84
C GLY A 81 -5.96 -1.34 1.77
N GLY A 82 -5.66 -0.34 2.59
CA GLY A 82 -4.44 0.48 2.45
C GLY A 82 -4.65 1.72 1.62
N PHE A 83 -5.83 2.33 1.75
CA PHE A 83 -6.19 3.52 0.99
C PHE A 83 -5.64 4.78 1.66
N ILE A 84 -4.94 5.60 0.90
CA ILE A 84 -4.34 6.84 1.41
C ILE A 84 -5.47 7.84 1.73
N VAL A 85 -5.53 8.31 2.97
CA VAL A 85 -6.54 9.25 3.44
C VAL A 85 -6.46 10.56 2.65
N PRO A 86 -7.59 11.14 2.20
CA PRO A 86 -7.61 12.49 1.64
C PRO A 86 -7.04 13.53 2.60
N GLY A 87 -6.05 14.29 2.14
CA GLY A 87 -5.35 15.28 2.97
C GLY A 87 -4.00 14.80 3.52
N SER A 88 -3.68 13.50 3.42
CA SER A 88 -2.36 12.99 3.79
C SER A 88 -1.23 13.72 3.06
N THR A 89 -0.13 13.91 3.77
CA THR A 89 1.15 14.39 3.23
C THR A 89 2.23 13.33 3.50
N PHE A 90 3.47 13.53 3.04
CA PHE A 90 4.55 12.61 3.41
C PHE A 90 5.06 12.79 4.84
N SER A 91 4.85 13.96 5.44
CA SER A 91 5.11 14.22 6.87
C SER A 91 3.98 13.75 7.78
N ASP A 92 2.78 13.58 7.24
CA ASP A 92 1.58 13.12 7.93
C ASP A 92 0.82 12.14 7.02
N PHE A 93 1.35 10.91 6.92
CA PHE A 93 0.90 9.90 5.97
C PHE A 93 -0.08 8.94 6.63
N ASP A 94 -1.37 9.18 6.44
CA ASP A 94 -2.42 8.31 6.95
C ASP A 94 -2.99 7.39 5.87
N ILE A 95 -3.27 6.14 6.27
CA ILE A 95 -3.99 5.15 5.46
C ILE A 95 -5.18 4.58 6.23
N THR A 96 -6.22 4.16 5.50
CA THR A 96 -7.28 3.33 6.07
C THR A 96 -6.99 1.85 5.84
N VAL A 97 -7.10 1.09 6.91
CA VAL A 97 -6.89 -0.36 6.94
C VAL A 97 -8.17 -1.00 7.45
N SER A 98 -8.72 -1.86 6.61
CA SER A 98 -9.88 -2.65 6.94
C SER A 98 -9.47 -4.01 7.48
N GLN A 99 -10.34 -4.60 8.30
CA GLN A 99 -10.11 -5.90 8.90
C GLN A 99 -11.41 -6.69 8.96
N TRP A 100 -11.33 -7.95 8.54
CA TRP A 100 -12.24 -9.00 9.00
C TRP A 100 -11.64 -9.69 10.22
N TYR A 101 -12.22 -9.45 11.40
CA TYR A 101 -11.81 -10.16 12.62
C TYR A 101 -12.32 -11.60 12.61
N ASP A 102 -13.54 -11.80 12.11
CA ASP A 102 -14.15 -13.09 11.81
C ASP A 102 -15.18 -12.94 10.68
N ALA A 103 -16.02 -13.94 10.44
CA ALA A 103 -17.02 -13.93 9.36
C ALA A 103 -18.17 -12.90 9.54
N ARG A 104 -18.25 -12.20 10.68
CA ARG A 104 -19.33 -11.28 11.03
C ARG A 104 -18.84 -9.91 11.48
N ASN A 105 -17.62 -9.83 11.99
CA ASN A 105 -17.05 -8.63 12.57
C ASN A 105 -16.05 -7.99 11.60
N TYR A 106 -16.45 -6.84 11.05
CA TYR A 106 -15.62 -6.00 10.20
C TYR A 106 -15.38 -4.64 10.83
N ARG A 107 -14.18 -4.11 10.69
CA ARG A 107 -13.84 -2.73 11.10
C ARG A 107 -12.94 -2.05 10.09
N VAL A 108 -12.99 -0.72 10.08
CA VAL A 108 -12.05 0.15 9.37
C VAL A 108 -11.32 0.99 10.41
N MET A 109 -10.00 1.06 10.29
CA MET A 109 -9.12 1.76 11.19
C MET A 109 -8.26 2.74 10.39
N GLN A 110 -7.89 3.87 10.98
CA GLN A 110 -6.90 4.79 10.41
C GLN A 110 -5.55 4.55 11.06
N TYR A 111 -4.51 4.45 10.24
CA TYR A 111 -3.13 4.28 10.67
C TYR A 111 -2.28 5.44 10.16
N ARG A 112 -1.58 6.09 11.07
CA ARG A 112 -0.48 7.01 10.74
C ARG A 112 0.80 6.23 10.53
N ILE A 113 1.40 6.36 9.35
CA ILE A 113 2.65 5.69 9.00
C ILE A 113 3.81 6.63 9.26
N ASN A 114 4.66 6.25 10.22
CA ASN A 114 5.88 6.98 10.56
C ASN A 114 7.10 6.29 9.92
N GLY A 115 8.14 7.07 9.61
CA GLY A 115 9.41 6.54 9.09
C GLY A 115 9.36 6.07 7.63
N LEU A 116 8.36 6.51 6.87
CA LEU A 116 8.28 6.25 5.43
C LEU A 116 9.48 6.92 4.72
N ALA A 117 10.25 6.15 3.96
CA ALA A 117 11.25 6.68 3.05
C ALA A 117 10.56 7.34 1.85
N VAL A 118 10.91 8.61 1.58
CA VAL A 118 10.23 9.50 0.62
C VAL A 118 11.13 9.88 -0.53
#